data_AF-A0A835YKK4-F1
#
_entry.id   AF-A0A835YKK4-F1
#
_cell.length_a   1.000
_cell.length_b   1.000
_cell.length_c   1.000
_cell.angle_alpha   90.00
_cell.angle_beta   90.00
_cell.angle_gamma   90.00
#
_symmetry.space_group_name_H-M   'P 1'
#
loop_
_entity.id
_entity.type
_entity.pdbx_description
1 polymer ?
#
loop_
_entity_poly.entity_id
_entity_poly.type
_entity_poly.pdbx_seq_one_letter_code
_entity_poly.pdbx_strand_id
1 'polypeptide(L)' 'MPKVPGSSFNHPPNVPVFMDTAPRWPQENPTWPKTLKATMGYKGIETDYLPASTVTLNAVDLKGTKERNYNFL' A
#
# COMPACT_ATOMS: atom_id res chain seq x y z
N MET A 1 51.46 -12.12 2.41
CA MET A 1 50.71 -12.84 3.46
C MET A 1 49.36 -13.24 2.88
N PRO A 2 48.95 -14.52 2.96
CA PRO A 2 47.59 -14.93 2.56
C PRO A 2 46.54 -14.23 3.44
N LYS A 3 45.44 -13.76 2.83
CA LYS A 3 44.28 -13.20 3.53
C LYS A 3 43.02 -13.85 3.00
N VAL A 4 42.05 -14.11 3.87
CA VAL A 4 40.73 -14.60 3.46
C VAL A 4 39.88 -13.39 3.06
N PRO A 5 39.43 -13.29 1.79
CA PRO A 5 38.57 -12.20 1.33
C PRO A 5 37.27 -12.14 2.14
N GLY A 6 36.82 -10.94 2.51
CA GLY A 6 35.54 -10.75 3.23
C GLY A 6 35.55 -11.16 4.71
N SER A 7 36.70 -11.57 5.27
CA SER A 7 36.82 -12.02 6.67
C SER A 7 36.52 -10.95 7.73
N SER A 8 36.39 -9.68 7.34
CA SER A 8 36.03 -8.57 8.24
C SER A 8 34.53 -8.47 8.51
N PHE A 9 33.68 -9.16 7.73
CA PHE A 9 32.22 -9.07 7.84
C PHE A 9 31.56 -10.44 7.89
N ASN A 10 30.50 -10.54 8.68
CA ASN A 10 29.67 -11.72 8.78
C ASN A 10 28.47 -11.57 7.82
N HIS A 11 28.55 -12.24 6.66
CA HIS A 11 27.52 -12.11 5.62
C HIS A 11 26.31 -13.03 5.92
N PRO A 12 25.06 -12.55 5.77
CA PRO A 12 23.84 -13.30 6.09
C PRO A 12 23.72 -14.74 5.56
N PRO A 13 24.17 -15.09 4.32
CA PRO A 13 24.07 -16.47 3.85
C PRO A 13 25.00 -17.47 4.56
N ASN A 14 26.03 -16.99 5.27
CA ASN A 14 27.09 -17.82 5.86
C ASN A 14 27.24 -17.63 7.39
N VAL A 15 26.27 -17.00 8.05
CA VAL A 15 26.28 -16.84 9.51
C VAL A 15 25.55 -17.99 10.20
N PRO A 16 26.14 -18.59 11.25
CA PRO A 16 25.46 -19.60 12.04
C PRO A 16 24.37 -18.97 12.91
N VAL A 17 23.37 -19.77 13.29
CA VAL A 17 22.15 -19.31 14.01
C VAL A 17 22.44 -18.59 15.33
N PHE A 18 23.54 -18.90 16.02
CA PHE A 18 23.90 -18.25 17.28
C PHE A 18 24.36 -16.78 17.12
N MET A 19 24.63 -16.33 15.90
CA MET A 19 24.98 -14.94 15.59
C MET A 19 23.75 -14.09 15.21
N ASP A 20 22.54 -14.64 15.35
CA ASP A 20 21.31 -13.92 15.03
C ASP A 20 21.03 -12.78 16.02
N THR A 21 20.47 -11.68 15.52
CA THR A 21 20.23 -10.46 16.29
C THR A 21 18.73 -10.20 16.40
N ALA A 22 18.28 -9.80 17.58
CA ALA A 22 16.88 -9.39 17.75
C ALA A 22 16.55 -8.21 16.81
N PRO A 23 15.36 -8.21 16.16
CA PRO A 23 14.90 -7.07 15.39
C PRO A 23 14.79 -5.84 16.29
N ARG A 24 14.90 -4.66 15.71
CA ARG A 24 14.77 -3.36 16.40
C ARG A 24 13.71 -2.52 15.71
N TRP A 25 13.18 -1.52 16.41
CA TRP A 25 12.44 -0.43 15.77
C TRP A 25 13.31 0.17 14.63
N PRO A 26 12.76 0.43 13.42
CA PRO A 26 11.35 0.52 13.05
C PRO A 26 10.73 -0.74 12.42
N GLN A 27 11.40 -1.89 12.50
CA GLN A 27 10.87 -3.12 11.93
C GLN A 27 9.59 -3.55 12.67
N GLU A 28 8.62 -4.10 11.93
CA GLU A 28 7.40 -4.64 12.52
C GLU A 28 7.72 -5.89 13.34
N ASN A 29 7.24 -5.96 14.59
CA ASN A 29 7.42 -7.10 15.48
C ASN A 29 6.16 -7.27 16.34
N PRO A 30 5.67 -8.51 16.55
CA PRO A 30 4.56 -8.77 17.47
C PRO A 30 4.70 -8.21 18.88
N THR A 31 5.92 -7.93 19.36
CA THR A 31 6.16 -7.45 20.73
C THR A 31 5.83 -5.97 20.95
N TRP A 32 5.91 -5.12 19.92
CA TRP A 32 5.61 -3.70 20.05
C TRP A 32 4.40 -3.28 19.20
N PRO A 33 3.64 -2.26 19.64
CA PRO A 33 2.45 -1.83 18.91
C PRO A 33 2.81 -1.28 17.54
N LYS A 34 2.09 -1.73 16.52
CA LYS A 34 2.19 -1.24 15.15
C LYS A 34 1.35 0.01 14.96
N THR A 35 1.95 1.07 14.41
CA THR A 35 1.21 2.27 14.00
C THR A 35 0.44 2.03 12.70
N LEU A 36 -0.68 2.75 12.51
CA LEU A 36 -1.47 2.65 11.30
C LEU A 36 -0.66 3.13 10.08
N LYS A 37 -0.83 2.45 8.95
CA LYS A 37 -0.25 2.87 7.66
C LYS A 37 -1.32 3.63 6.86
N ALA A 38 -0.95 4.79 6.33
CA ALA A 38 -1.81 5.55 5.44
C ALA A 38 -1.80 4.92 4.03
N THR A 39 -2.97 4.87 3.40
CA THR A 39 -3.13 4.53 1.98
C THR A 39 -3.70 5.73 1.24
N MET A 40 -3.39 5.84 -0.06
CA MET A 40 -4.02 6.86 -0.91
C MET A 40 -5.49 6.50 -1.12
N GLY A 41 -6.39 7.43 -0.83
CA GLY A 41 -7.82 7.29 -1.15
C GLY A 41 -8.09 7.44 -2.65
N TYR A 42 -9.25 6.94 -3.09
CA TYR A 42 -9.76 7.18 -4.44
C TYR A 42 -10.69 8.40 -4.46
N LYS A 43 -10.71 9.15 -5.56
CA LYS A 43 -11.42 10.44 -5.64
C LYS A 43 -12.95 10.34 -5.78
N GLY A 44 -13.51 9.17 -6.04
CA GLY A 44 -14.89 9.03 -6.47
C GLY A 44 -15.01 8.46 -7.89
N ILE A 45 -16.22 8.06 -8.25
CA ILE A 45 -16.57 7.65 -9.61
C ILE A 45 -16.39 8.87 -10.51
N GLU A 46 -15.59 8.70 -11.56
CA GLU A 46 -15.35 9.76 -12.53
C GLU A 46 -16.61 9.98 -13.37
N THR A 47 -17.07 11.23 -13.43
CA THR A 47 -18.22 11.67 -14.22
C THR A 47 -17.86 12.97 -14.94
N ASP A 48 -18.73 13.44 -15.84
CA ASP A 48 -18.54 14.74 -16.50
C ASP A 48 -18.75 15.93 -15.53
N TYR A 49 -19.21 15.67 -14.29
CA TYR A 49 -19.37 16.63 -13.20
C TYR A 49 -18.53 16.25 -11.98
N LEU A 50 -18.84 16.80 -10.80
CA LEU A 50 -18.16 16.47 -9.55
C LEU A 50 -18.17 14.95 -9.30
N PRO A 51 -17.01 14.33 -8.97
CA PRO A 51 -16.95 12.90 -8.70
C PRO A 51 -17.71 12.58 -7.42
N ALA A 52 -18.49 11.50 -7.46
CA ALA A 52 -19.31 11.05 -6.34
C ALA A 52 -18.92 9.64 -5.90
N SER A 53 -19.21 9.29 -4.65
CA SER A 53 -19.00 7.91 -4.15
C SER A 53 -20.23 7.01 -4.32
N THR A 54 -21.32 7.54 -4.88
CA THR A 54 -22.62 6.88 -5.01
C THR A 54 -23.06 6.83 -6.47
N VAL A 55 -23.77 5.75 -6.82
CA VAL A 55 -24.38 5.58 -8.15
C VAL A 55 -25.84 5.98 -8.08
N THR A 56 -26.29 6.83 -9.00
CA THR A 56 -27.71 7.23 -9.13
C THR A 56 -28.40 6.47 -10.24
N LEU A 57 -29.74 6.36 -10.11
CA LEU A 57 -30.60 5.83 -11.16
C LEU A 57 -30.74 6.82 -12.31
N ASN A 58 -30.79 6.30 -13.52
CA ASN A 58 -31.01 7.08 -14.73
C ASN A 58 -32.49 7.16 -15.07
N ALA A 59 -32.94 8.35 -15.46
CA ALA A 59 -34.25 8.52 -16.08
C ALA A 59 -34.26 7.96 -17.52
N VAL A 60 -33.17 8.13 -18.26
CA VAL A 60 -32.99 7.61 -19.63
C VAL A 60 -31.87 6.55 -19.60
N ASP A 61 -32.23 5.29 -19.75
CA ASP A 61 -31.28 4.17 -19.82
C ASP A 61 -31.33 3.48 -21.18
N LEU A 62 -30.55 4.04 -22.11
CA LEU A 62 -30.31 3.47 -23.43
C LEU A 62 -28.86 3.01 -23.50
N LYS A 63 -28.62 1.82 -24.04
CA LYS A 63 -27.25 1.26 -24.12
C LYS A 63 -26.33 2.22 -24.88
N GLY A 64 -25.32 2.75 -24.19
CA GLY A 64 -24.35 3.71 -24.73
C GLY A 64 -24.72 5.20 -24.55
N THR A 65 -25.85 5.51 -23.90
CA THR A 65 -26.18 6.90 -23.54
C THR A 65 -25.24 7.44 -22.46
N LYS A 66 -24.92 8.73 -22.56
CA LYS A 66 -24.10 9.47 -21.57
C LYS A 66 -24.93 10.48 -20.76
N GLU A 67 -26.26 10.46 -20.91
CA GLU A 67 -27.13 11.43 -20.26
C GLU A 67 -27.29 11.16 -18.77
N ARG A 68 -27.12 12.21 -17.96
CA ARG A 68 -27.26 12.21 -16.50
C ARG A 68 -27.91 13.51 -16.04
N ASN A 69 -28.58 13.47 -14.89
CA ASN A 69 -29.07 14.65 -14.19
C ASN A 69 -28.22 14.88 -12.94
N TYR A 70 -27.41 15.94 -12.96
CA TYR A 70 -26.46 16.26 -11.90
C TYR A 70 -27.00 17.21 -10.82
N ASN A 71 -28.17 17.83 -11.00
CA ASN A 71 -28.63 18.95 -10.15
C ASN A 71 -29.00 18.56 -8.71
N PHE A 72 -29.12 17.27 -8.42
CA PHE A 72 -29.52 16.74 -7.11
C PHE A 72 -28.46 15.86 -6.47
N LEU A 73 -27.26 15.83 -7.06
CA LEU A 73 -26.09 15.09 -6.60
C LEU A 73 -25.17 15.97 -5.74
#